data_AF-A0A7W1ZZE4-F1
#
_entry.id   AF-A0A7W1ZZE4-F1
#
_cell.length_a   1.000
_cell.length_b   1.000
_cell.length_c   1.000
_cell.angle_alpha   90.00
_cell.angle_beta   90.00
_cell.angle_gamma   90.00
#
_symmetry.space_group_name_H-M   'P 1'
#
loop_
_entity.id
_entity.type
_entity.pdbx_description
1 polymer ?
#
loop_
_entity_poly.entity_id
_entity_poly.type
_entity_poly.pdbx_seq_one_letter_code
_entity_poly.pdbx_strand_id
1 'polypeptide(L)'
;SSVYKLRRRLDNLSQSLAVQFFITISLIQELIKISTLYYAQKLPKELKKFNWFVDAKETKTTDYERLWTLLILPMAVQALSPFYTVKDEKFDYSYFKRFSQTLERFPFYLEHLTENPNSEFKGIDFKMIMQESFKFDDSKQNVGLQLVDIVASAFSRAMNGNLQEQGWENLGRLFIKKPSQIVQIPFLHPDSQTYSKIHPRRKFYGYVIGKLERKANRKLY
;
A
#
# COMPACT_ATOMS: atom_id res chain seq x y z
N SER A 1 19.69 3.85 23.99
CA SER A 1 19.28 2.84 22.99
C SER A 1 18.24 3.44 22.03
N SER A 2 18.41 3.24 20.72
CA SER A 2 17.54 3.75 19.63
C SER A 2 16.07 3.34 19.80
N VAL A 3 15.82 2.15 20.36
CA VAL A 3 14.49 1.55 20.54
C VAL A 3 13.60 2.36 21.49
N TYR A 4 14.15 2.89 22.59
CA TYR A 4 13.37 3.72 23.53
C TYR A 4 12.92 5.05 22.92
N LYS A 5 13.74 5.63 22.02
CA LYS A 5 13.37 6.84 21.29
C LYS A 5 12.25 6.56 20.28
N LEU A 6 12.25 5.39 19.65
CA LEU A 6 11.18 4.93 18.75
C LEU A 6 9.87 4.68 19.50
N ARG A 7 9.93 3.95 20.63
CA ARG A 7 8.75 3.68 21.48
C ARG A 7 8.10 4.97 21.97
N ARG A 8 8.87 5.90 22.53
CA ARG A 8 8.34 7.18 23.02
C ARG A 8 7.70 8.01 21.90
N ARG A 9 8.20 7.90 20.66
CA ARG A 9 7.57 8.57 19.50
C ARG A 9 6.25 7.94 19.12
N LEU A 10 6.15 6.61 19.13
CA LEU A 10 4.89 5.90 18.90
C LEU A 10 3.86 6.23 20.00
N ASP A 11 4.28 6.24 21.26
CA ASP A 11 3.41 6.56 22.40
C ASP A 11 2.88 8.01 22.36
N ASN A 12 3.61 8.92 21.70
CA ASN A 12 3.23 10.33 21.58
C ASN A 12 2.42 10.65 20.31
N LEU A 13 2.11 9.67 19.46
CA LEU A 13 1.28 9.92 18.28
C LEU A 13 -0.14 10.25 18.71
N SER A 14 -0.78 11.23 18.04
CA SER A 14 -2.22 11.38 18.16
C SER A 14 -2.92 10.13 17.65
N GLN A 15 -4.12 9.83 18.16
CA GLN A 15 -4.88 8.65 17.74
C GLN A 15 -5.10 8.61 16.23
N SER A 16 -5.38 9.76 15.60
CA SER A 16 -5.52 9.87 14.15
C SER A 16 -4.23 9.54 13.40
N LEU A 17 -3.10 10.03 13.89
CA LEU A 17 -1.79 9.79 13.28
C LEU A 17 -1.34 8.33 13.45
N ALA A 18 -1.65 7.71 14.59
CA ALA A 18 -1.40 6.29 14.84
C ALA A 18 -2.22 5.40 13.90
N VAL A 19 -3.52 5.68 13.73
CA VAL A 19 -4.39 4.98 12.77
C VAL A 19 -3.85 5.12 11.36
N GLN A 20 -3.53 6.35 10.93
CA GLN A 20 -2.97 6.61 9.61
C GLN A 20 -1.66 5.84 9.40
N PHE A 21 -0.79 5.81 10.40
CA PHE A 21 0.48 5.11 10.37
C PHE A 21 0.31 3.59 10.13
N PHE A 22 -0.52 2.91 10.92
CA PHE A 22 -0.75 1.46 10.76
C PHE A 22 -1.43 1.11 9.44
N ILE A 23 -2.43 1.90 9.03
CA ILE A 23 -3.12 1.69 7.74
C ILE A 23 -2.15 1.88 6.57
N THR A 24 -1.27 2.89 6.65
CA THR A 24 -0.27 3.17 5.61
C THR A 24 0.69 1.99 5.44
N ILE A 25 1.17 1.40 6.53
CA ILE A 25 2.04 0.22 6.49
C ILE A 25 1.32 -0.93 5.78
N SER A 26 0.10 -1.27 6.19
CA SER A 26 -0.68 -2.34 5.55
C SER A 26 -0.97 -2.04 4.08
N LEU A 27 -1.24 -0.78 3.72
CA LEU A 27 -1.52 -0.38 2.35
C LEU A 27 -0.29 -0.54 1.45
N ILE A 28 0.89 -0.12 1.91
CA ILE A 28 2.15 -0.27 1.15
C ILE A 28 2.43 -1.75 0.88
N GLN A 29 2.24 -2.61 1.89
CA GLN A 29 2.44 -4.05 1.73
C GLN A 29 1.54 -4.61 0.63
N GLU A 30 0.26 -4.30 0.71
CA GLU A 30 -0.72 -4.81 -0.22
C GLU A 30 -0.52 -4.22 -1.63
N LEU A 31 -0.16 -2.94 -1.72
CA LEU A 31 0.18 -2.28 -2.97
C LEU A 31 1.34 -2.99 -3.67
N ILE A 32 2.44 -3.29 -2.96
CA ILE A 32 3.61 -3.97 -3.55
C ILE A 32 3.23 -5.37 -4.02
N LYS A 33 2.48 -6.14 -3.23
CA LYS A 33 1.99 -7.48 -3.63
C LYS A 33 1.15 -7.42 -4.91
N ILE A 34 0.11 -6.58 -4.93
CA ILE A 34 -0.81 -6.49 -6.08
C ILE A 34 -0.08 -5.97 -7.31
N SER A 35 0.64 -4.85 -7.17
CA SER A 35 1.30 -4.20 -8.30
C SER A 35 2.30 -5.14 -8.94
N THR A 36 3.11 -5.83 -8.14
CA THR A 36 4.08 -6.79 -8.68
C THR A 36 3.40 -7.89 -9.49
N LEU A 37 2.31 -8.48 -8.98
CA LEU A 37 1.53 -9.51 -9.69
C LEU A 37 0.86 -8.97 -10.96
N TYR A 38 0.25 -7.78 -10.88
CA TYR A 38 -0.46 -7.16 -12.00
C TYR A 38 0.49 -6.77 -13.13
N TYR A 39 1.57 -6.05 -12.80
CA TYR A 39 2.53 -5.59 -13.79
C TYR A 39 3.34 -6.74 -14.38
N ALA A 40 3.63 -7.80 -13.62
CA ALA A 40 4.25 -9.02 -14.19
C ALA A 40 3.41 -9.67 -15.28
N GLN A 41 2.07 -9.55 -15.21
CA GLN A 41 1.18 -10.08 -16.25
C GLN A 41 0.96 -9.12 -17.41
N LYS A 42 0.84 -7.82 -17.13
CA LYS A 42 0.29 -6.84 -18.08
C LYS A 42 1.34 -5.93 -18.70
N LEU A 43 2.29 -5.47 -17.90
CA LEU A 43 3.28 -4.47 -18.29
C LEU A 43 4.62 -4.73 -17.56
N PRO A 44 5.33 -5.84 -17.86
CA PRO A 44 6.49 -6.29 -17.07
C PRO A 44 7.60 -5.25 -16.95
N LYS A 45 7.80 -4.43 -17.99
CA LYS A 45 8.84 -3.39 -18.03
C LYS A 45 8.72 -2.38 -16.89
N GLU A 46 7.50 -2.08 -16.44
CA GLU A 46 7.24 -1.14 -15.34
C GLU A 46 7.81 -1.66 -14.00
N LEU A 47 7.96 -2.97 -13.85
CA LEU A 47 8.55 -3.57 -12.64
C LEU A 47 10.03 -3.23 -12.43
N LYS A 48 10.69 -2.61 -13.41
CA LYS A 48 12.10 -2.21 -13.30
C LYS A 48 12.31 -1.07 -12.29
N LYS A 49 11.29 -0.23 -12.03
CA LYS A 49 11.45 0.98 -11.21
C LYS A 49 10.21 1.29 -10.38
N PHE A 50 10.41 1.52 -9.09
CA PHE A 50 9.39 2.02 -8.18
C PHE A 50 9.71 3.48 -7.86
N ASN A 51 8.78 4.39 -8.16
CA ASN A 51 8.92 5.81 -7.86
C ASN A 51 7.85 6.22 -6.85
N TRP A 52 8.26 6.70 -5.69
CA TRP A 52 7.39 7.13 -4.60
C TRP A 52 7.39 8.65 -4.48
N PHE A 53 6.21 9.22 -4.62
CA PHE A 53 5.95 10.64 -4.46
C PHE A 53 4.95 10.80 -3.33
N VAL A 54 5.30 11.57 -2.32
CA VAL A 54 4.41 11.87 -1.19
C VAL A 54 4.17 13.37 -1.15
N ASP A 55 2.90 13.77 -1.12
CA ASP A 55 2.52 15.18 -1.02
C ASP A 55 3.06 15.77 0.30
N ALA A 56 3.95 16.75 0.18
CA ALA A 56 4.54 17.46 1.31
C ALA A 56 3.48 18.33 1.97
N LYS A 57 3.27 18.17 3.29
CA LYS A 57 2.24 18.95 4.00
C LYS A 57 2.69 20.36 4.35
N GLU A 58 3.99 20.54 4.57
CA GLU A 58 4.59 21.84 4.85
C GLU A 58 5.93 21.97 4.13
N THR A 59 6.44 23.20 4.04
CA THR A 59 7.80 23.48 3.54
C THR A 59 8.91 22.97 4.47
N LYS A 60 8.60 22.74 5.75
CA LYS A 60 9.50 22.11 6.71
C LYS A 60 9.12 20.64 6.91
N THR A 61 10.13 19.79 7.05
CA THR A 61 9.91 18.37 7.26
C THR A 61 9.09 18.11 8.52
N THR A 62 7.88 17.60 8.36
CA THR A 62 6.97 17.35 9.49
C THR A 62 7.42 16.12 10.30
N ASP A 63 6.98 16.02 11.55
CA ASP A 63 7.26 14.82 12.35
C ASP A 63 6.69 13.55 11.70
N TYR A 64 5.60 13.67 10.94
CA TYR A 64 5.05 12.56 10.16
C TYR A 64 5.95 12.14 9.00
N GLU A 65 6.56 13.08 8.28
CA GLU A 65 7.52 12.78 7.21
C GLU A 65 8.78 12.10 7.75
N ARG A 66 9.18 12.43 8.99
CA ARG A 66 10.21 11.68 9.72
C ARG A 66 9.76 10.27 10.07
N LEU A 67 8.50 10.06 10.48
CA LEU A 67 7.94 8.72 10.74
C LEU A 67 7.92 7.85 9.49
N TRP A 68 7.65 8.43 8.32
CA TRP A 68 7.73 7.71 7.04
C TRP A 68 9.09 7.04 6.87
N THR A 69 10.15 7.83 6.96
CA THR A 69 11.52 7.34 6.73
C THR A 69 12.02 6.43 7.86
N LEU A 70 11.70 6.76 9.11
CA LEU A 70 12.27 6.09 10.29
C LEU A 70 11.51 4.83 10.74
N LEU A 71 10.22 4.71 10.40
CA LEU A 71 9.34 3.70 10.99
C LEU A 71 8.43 3.01 9.97
N ILE A 72 7.75 3.75 9.09
CA ILE A 72 6.85 3.15 8.10
C ILE A 72 7.65 2.28 7.12
N LEU A 73 8.75 2.82 6.56
CA LEU A 73 9.56 2.07 5.61
C LEU A 73 10.17 0.78 6.21
N PRO A 74 10.86 0.82 7.38
CA PRO A 74 11.41 -0.40 7.98
C PRO A 74 10.35 -1.45 8.38
N MET A 75 9.16 -1.02 8.80
CA MET A 75 8.11 -1.98 9.18
C MET A 75 7.38 -2.57 7.97
N ALA A 76 7.20 -1.79 6.90
CA ALA A 76 6.68 -2.32 5.63
C ALA A 76 7.60 -3.40 5.05
N VAL A 77 8.92 -3.20 5.13
CA VAL A 77 9.94 -4.18 4.71
C VAL A 77 9.80 -5.50 5.47
N GLN A 78 9.76 -5.46 6.81
CA GLN A 78 9.72 -6.66 7.64
C GLN A 78 8.46 -7.50 7.40
N ALA A 79 7.31 -6.86 7.27
CA ALA A 79 6.03 -7.55 7.13
C ALA A 79 5.78 -8.15 5.72
N LEU A 80 6.57 -7.77 4.72
CA LEU A 80 6.50 -8.35 3.37
C LEU A 80 7.36 -9.59 3.17
N SER A 81 8.17 -9.94 4.16
CA SER A 81 9.05 -11.10 4.12
C SER A 81 8.34 -12.34 4.69
N PRO A 82 8.24 -13.48 3.97
CA PRO A 82 8.71 -13.73 2.60
C PRO A 82 7.71 -13.29 1.52
N PHE A 83 8.24 -12.87 0.38
CA PHE A 83 7.44 -12.47 -0.79
C PHE A 83 7.34 -13.60 -1.80
N TYR A 84 6.12 -14.05 -2.09
CA TYR A 84 5.86 -15.15 -3.01
C TYR A 84 5.55 -14.64 -4.42
N THR A 85 6.18 -15.24 -5.42
CA THR A 85 5.88 -15.02 -6.85
C THR A 85 5.07 -16.19 -7.40
N VAL A 86 4.24 -15.92 -8.41
CA VAL A 86 3.47 -16.97 -9.09
C VAL A 86 4.36 -17.61 -10.15
N LYS A 87 4.50 -18.94 -10.12
CA LYS A 87 5.26 -19.69 -11.12
C LYS A 87 4.35 -20.07 -12.29
N ASP A 88 4.16 -19.14 -13.23
CA ASP A 88 3.34 -19.32 -14.44
C ASP A 88 3.93 -18.48 -15.59
N GLU A 89 3.89 -18.99 -16.82
CA GLU A 89 4.45 -18.35 -18.01
C GLU A 89 3.81 -16.99 -18.36
N LYS A 90 2.59 -16.74 -17.88
CA LYS A 90 1.88 -15.46 -18.04
C LYS A 90 2.43 -14.37 -17.14
N PHE A 91 3.39 -14.67 -16.27
CA PHE A 91 4.01 -13.70 -15.37
C PHE A 91 5.50 -13.55 -15.71
N ASP A 92 5.86 -12.38 -16.24
CA ASP A 92 7.25 -12.02 -16.51
C ASP A 92 7.80 -11.14 -15.38
N TYR A 93 8.67 -11.74 -14.56
CA TYR A 93 9.39 -11.07 -13.48
C TYR A 93 10.83 -10.69 -13.88
N SER A 94 11.23 -10.82 -15.15
CA SER A 94 12.61 -10.57 -15.59
C SER A 94 13.09 -9.16 -15.23
N TYR A 95 12.22 -8.16 -15.34
CA TYR A 95 12.48 -6.76 -14.96
C TYR A 95 12.52 -6.53 -13.45
N PHE A 96 11.91 -7.40 -12.66
CA PHE A 96 11.87 -7.33 -11.20
C PHE A 96 13.10 -7.98 -10.53
N LYS A 97 13.84 -8.83 -11.26
CA LYS A 97 15.01 -9.57 -10.73
C LYS A 97 16.06 -8.70 -10.04
N ARG A 98 16.20 -7.42 -10.43
CA ARG A 98 17.14 -6.49 -9.79
C ARG A 98 16.83 -6.25 -8.31
N PHE A 99 15.58 -6.45 -7.90
CA PHE A 99 15.15 -6.34 -6.51
C PHE A 99 15.23 -7.69 -5.79
N SER A 100 15.58 -8.78 -6.47
CA SER A 100 15.79 -10.07 -5.80
C SER A 100 17.13 -10.06 -5.08
N GLN A 101 17.11 -10.26 -3.77
CA GLN A 101 18.32 -10.52 -2.99
C GLN A 101 18.41 -12.02 -2.73
N THR A 102 19.50 -12.62 -3.16
CA THR A 102 19.95 -13.87 -2.55
C THR A 102 20.79 -13.47 -1.35
N LEU A 103 20.24 -13.61 -0.14
CA LEU A 103 21.07 -13.52 1.05
C LEU A 103 21.79 -14.86 1.22
N GLU A 104 23.12 -14.81 1.36
CA GLU A 104 23.95 -15.98 1.66
C GLU A 104 23.57 -16.66 2.99
N ARG A 105 22.87 -15.92 3.87
CA ARG A 105 22.40 -16.43 5.16
C ARG A 105 21.02 -15.87 5.50
N PHE A 106 20.14 -16.73 6.02
CA PHE A 106 18.83 -16.34 6.51
C PHE A 106 18.97 -15.29 7.63
N PRO A 107 18.15 -14.22 7.68
CA PRO A 107 18.29 -13.20 8.71
C PRO A 107 18.11 -13.79 10.12
N PHE A 108 19.08 -13.56 11.02
CA PHE A 108 19.09 -14.13 12.37
C PHE A 108 17.78 -13.93 13.15
N TYR A 109 17.16 -12.75 13.00
CA TYR A 109 15.90 -12.43 13.68
C TYR A 109 14.68 -13.19 13.15
N LEU A 110 14.79 -13.90 12.02
CA LEU A 110 13.73 -14.72 11.43
C LEU A 110 13.98 -16.23 11.60
N GLU A 111 15.15 -16.67 12.11
CA GLU A 111 15.55 -18.09 12.16
C GLU A 111 14.51 -18.99 12.83
N HIS A 112 13.78 -18.47 13.82
CA HIS A 112 12.70 -19.19 14.52
C HIS A 112 11.43 -19.44 13.68
N LEU A 113 11.32 -18.85 12.49
CA LEU A 113 10.18 -18.98 11.57
C LEU A 113 10.48 -19.92 10.40
N THR A 114 11.66 -20.54 10.35
CA THR A 114 12.05 -21.44 9.26
C THR A 114 12.62 -22.73 9.81
N GLU A 115 12.28 -23.85 9.17
CA GLU A 115 12.80 -25.17 9.52
C GLU A 115 14.25 -25.36 9.03
N ASN A 116 14.75 -24.47 8.15
CA ASN A 116 16.11 -24.53 7.61
C ASN A 116 16.76 -23.13 7.46
N PRO A 117 17.32 -22.58 8.55
CA PRO A 117 17.98 -21.26 8.55
C PRO A 117 19.31 -21.20 7.77
N ASN A 118 19.83 -22.34 7.30
CA ASN A 118 21.01 -22.41 6.45
C ASN A 118 20.68 -22.44 4.95
N SER A 119 19.40 -22.37 4.58
CA SER A 119 18.98 -22.30 3.17
C SER A 119 19.21 -20.91 2.57
N GLU A 120 19.49 -20.86 1.25
CA GLU A 120 19.53 -19.61 0.50
C GLU A 120 18.20 -18.86 0.69
N PHE A 121 18.27 -17.67 1.29
CA PHE A 121 17.09 -16.83 1.40
C PHE A 121 16.96 -15.98 0.15
N LYS A 122 16.01 -16.35 -0.71
CA LYS A 122 15.59 -15.53 -1.85
C LYS A 122 14.58 -14.50 -1.36
N GLY A 123 15.12 -13.37 -0.91
CA GLY A 123 14.38 -12.21 -0.47
C GLY A 123 14.20 -11.17 -1.56
N ILE A 124 13.57 -10.07 -1.18
CA ILE A 124 13.49 -8.87 -2.00
C ILE A 124 14.18 -7.73 -1.27
N ASP A 125 14.96 -6.93 -2.00
CA ASP A 125 15.48 -5.65 -1.56
C ASP A 125 14.35 -4.62 -1.44
N PHE A 126 13.57 -4.73 -0.37
CA PHE A 126 12.51 -3.76 -0.09
C PHE A 126 13.07 -2.36 0.15
N LYS A 127 14.31 -2.24 0.66
CA LYS A 127 14.94 -0.93 0.82
C LYS A 127 15.06 -0.27 -0.55
N MET A 128 15.53 -0.99 -1.56
CA MET A 128 15.65 -0.49 -2.92
C MET A 128 14.28 -0.19 -3.54
N ILE A 129 13.26 -1.04 -3.35
CA ILE A 129 11.89 -0.77 -3.80
C ILE A 129 11.35 0.53 -3.19
N MET A 130 11.61 0.79 -1.92
CA MET A 130 11.03 1.93 -1.20
C MET A 130 11.85 3.22 -1.29
N GLN A 131 13.18 3.13 -1.42
CA GLN A 131 14.08 4.27 -1.22
C GLN A 131 14.88 4.66 -2.46
N GLU A 132 15.00 3.80 -3.49
CA GLU A 132 15.77 4.15 -4.69
C GLU A 132 15.23 5.42 -5.37
N SER A 133 13.92 5.59 -5.38
CA SER A 133 13.27 6.81 -5.86
C SER A 133 12.13 7.18 -4.92
N PHE A 134 12.45 7.99 -3.91
CA PHE A 134 11.50 8.51 -2.94
C PHE A 134 11.67 10.03 -2.80
N LYS A 135 10.58 10.78 -2.87
CA LYS A 135 10.59 12.20 -2.53
C LYS A 135 9.27 12.70 -1.94
N PHE A 136 9.40 13.67 -1.04
CA PHE A 136 8.31 14.58 -0.72
C PHE A 136 8.27 15.68 -1.78
N ASP A 137 7.11 15.94 -2.36
CA ASP A 137 6.96 16.86 -3.49
C ASP A 137 5.73 17.75 -3.30
N ASP A 138 5.76 18.96 -3.87
CA ASP A 138 4.64 19.90 -3.79
C ASP A 138 3.60 19.53 -4.85
N SER A 139 2.38 19.21 -4.42
CA SER A 139 1.27 18.92 -5.32
C SER A 139 0.98 20.08 -6.28
N LYS A 140 1.30 21.34 -5.97
CA LYS A 140 1.13 22.46 -6.92
C LYS A 140 2.02 22.34 -8.16
N GLN A 141 3.15 21.66 -8.05
CA GLN A 141 4.13 21.51 -9.14
C GLN A 141 4.16 20.09 -9.73
N ASN A 142 3.40 19.16 -9.16
CA ASN A 142 3.39 17.76 -9.58
C ASN A 142 1.99 17.31 -10.01
N VAL A 143 1.79 17.19 -11.32
CA VAL A 143 0.51 16.75 -11.93
C VAL A 143 0.08 15.38 -11.42
N GLY A 144 1.01 14.45 -11.16
CA GLY A 144 0.70 13.14 -10.62
C GLY A 144 0.08 13.23 -9.22
N LEU A 145 0.64 14.07 -8.35
CA LEU A 145 0.07 14.32 -7.02
C LEU A 145 -1.29 15.01 -7.11
N GLN A 146 -1.49 15.95 -8.04
CA GLN A 146 -2.81 16.59 -8.26
C GLN A 146 -3.86 15.57 -8.68
N LEU A 147 -3.52 14.67 -9.60
CA LEU A 147 -4.43 13.61 -10.06
C LEU A 147 -4.81 12.68 -8.91
N VAL A 148 -3.84 12.25 -8.10
CA VAL A 148 -4.10 11.40 -6.93
C VAL A 148 -4.97 12.13 -5.91
N ASP A 149 -4.76 13.42 -5.67
CA ASP A 149 -5.57 14.21 -4.75
C ASP A 149 -7.03 14.35 -5.23
N ILE A 150 -7.23 14.59 -6.54
CA ILE A 150 -8.57 14.60 -7.15
C ILE A 150 -9.27 13.26 -6.94
N VAL A 151 -8.58 12.14 -7.21
CA VAL A 151 -9.14 10.79 -7.03
C VAL A 151 -9.47 10.51 -5.57
N ALA A 152 -8.56 10.83 -4.64
CA ALA A 152 -8.74 10.62 -3.21
C ALA A 152 -9.88 11.48 -2.65
N SER A 153 -9.94 12.75 -3.04
CA SER A 153 -11.00 13.68 -2.65
C SER A 153 -12.36 13.27 -3.22
N ALA A 154 -12.41 12.86 -4.48
CA ALA A 154 -13.63 12.35 -5.11
C ALA A 154 -14.13 11.08 -4.40
N PHE A 155 -13.23 10.13 -4.12
CA PHE A 155 -13.57 8.92 -3.37
C PHE A 155 -14.06 9.23 -1.95
N SER A 156 -13.37 10.09 -1.20
CA SER A 156 -13.76 10.49 0.15
C SER A 156 -15.13 11.17 0.17
N ARG A 157 -15.38 12.12 -0.73
CA ARG A 157 -16.68 12.78 -0.83
C ARG A 157 -17.79 11.84 -1.28
N ALA A 158 -17.49 10.91 -2.20
CA ALA A 158 -18.43 9.87 -2.63
C ALA A 158 -18.84 8.99 -1.45
N MET A 159 -17.88 8.50 -0.66
CA MET A 159 -18.14 7.71 0.54
C MET A 159 -18.95 8.51 1.57
N ASN A 160 -18.68 9.80 1.73
CA ASN A 160 -19.42 10.66 2.66
C ASN A 160 -20.80 11.13 2.16
N GLY A 161 -21.20 10.81 0.91
CA GLY A 161 -22.46 11.26 0.32
C GLY A 161 -22.46 12.72 -0.13
N ASN A 162 -21.28 13.34 -0.22
CA ASN A 162 -21.08 14.76 -0.53
C ASN A 162 -20.60 15.00 -1.97
N LEU A 163 -20.71 13.99 -2.84
CA LEU A 163 -20.41 14.08 -4.26
C LEU A 163 -21.47 13.31 -5.05
N GLN A 164 -22.01 13.98 -6.08
CA GLN A 164 -22.95 13.38 -7.01
C GLN A 164 -22.30 12.20 -7.75
N GLU A 165 -23.12 11.22 -8.12
CA GLU A 165 -22.66 9.99 -8.73
C GLU A 165 -21.78 10.20 -9.96
N GLN A 166 -22.13 11.15 -10.84
CA GLN A 166 -21.35 11.47 -12.05
C GLN A 166 -19.89 11.84 -11.72
N GLY A 167 -19.64 12.38 -10.53
CA GLY A 167 -18.31 12.78 -10.08
C GLY A 167 -17.41 11.63 -9.61
N TRP A 168 -17.95 10.43 -9.36
CA TRP A 168 -17.17 9.31 -8.83
C TRP A 168 -17.43 7.95 -9.47
N GLU A 169 -18.52 7.75 -10.22
CA GLU A 169 -18.89 6.42 -10.74
C GLU A 169 -17.82 5.78 -11.65
N ASN A 170 -16.99 6.60 -12.30
CA ASN A 170 -15.95 6.13 -13.21
C ASN A 170 -14.60 5.89 -12.52
N LEU A 171 -14.44 6.24 -11.24
CA LEU A 171 -13.21 5.95 -10.47
C LEU A 171 -12.91 4.45 -10.43
N GLY A 172 -13.94 3.60 -10.49
CA GLY A 172 -13.79 2.14 -10.57
C GLY A 172 -12.82 1.69 -11.66
N ARG A 173 -12.75 2.40 -12.79
CA ARG A 173 -11.88 2.08 -13.93
C ARG A 173 -10.39 2.31 -13.65
N LEU A 174 -10.07 3.10 -12.63
CA LEU A 174 -8.70 3.41 -12.24
C LEU A 174 -8.12 2.36 -11.28
N PHE A 175 -8.97 1.51 -10.67
CA PHE A 175 -8.52 0.53 -9.71
C PHE A 175 -8.19 -0.82 -10.37
N ILE A 176 -7.12 -1.45 -9.89
CA ILE A 176 -6.79 -2.83 -10.20
C ILE A 176 -7.76 -3.75 -9.43
N LYS A 177 -8.61 -4.48 -10.15
CA LYS A 177 -9.56 -5.42 -9.54
C LYS A 177 -8.84 -6.69 -9.05
N LYS A 178 -8.96 -6.99 -7.76
CA LYS A 178 -8.67 -8.33 -7.24
C LYS A 178 -9.86 -9.26 -7.48
N PRO A 179 -9.65 -10.59 -7.49
CA PRO A 179 -10.74 -11.55 -7.59
C PRO A 179 -11.86 -11.37 -6.55
N SER A 180 -11.52 -10.88 -5.35
CA SER A 180 -12.46 -10.77 -4.23
C SER A 180 -13.09 -9.39 -4.02
N GLN A 181 -12.34 -8.29 -4.17
CA GLN A 181 -12.84 -6.92 -3.94
C GLN A 181 -11.83 -5.86 -4.40
N ILE A 182 -12.32 -4.64 -4.64
CA ILE A 182 -11.49 -3.51 -5.10
C ILE A 182 -11.15 -2.56 -3.96
N VAL A 183 -12.07 -2.44 -3.01
CA VAL A 183 -11.89 -1.61 -1.82
C VAL A 183 -11.87 -2.55 -0.63
N GLN A 184 -10.83 -2.43 0.21
CA GLN A 184 -10.76 -3.13 1.49
C GLN A 184 -10.93 -2.10 2.60
N ILE A 185 -11.85 -2.37 3.52
CA ILE A 185 -12.02 -1.56 4.73
C ILE A 185 -11.27 -2.28 5.85
N PRO A 186 -10.10 -1.79 6.31
CA PRO A 186 -9.39 -2.40 7.41
C PRO A 186 -10.18 -2.22 8.70
N PHE A 187 -10.39 -3.31 9.43
CA PHE A 187 -10.91 -3.27 10.79
C PHE A 187 -9.73 -3.28 11.76
N LEU A 188 -9.59 -2.21 12.54
CA LEU A 188 -8.54 -2.08 13.56
C LEU A 188 -8.96 -2.64 14.93
N HIS A 189 -10.19 -3.18 15.04
CA HIS A 189 -10.70 -3.78 16.27
C HIS A 189 -10.70 -5.32 16.18
N PRO A 190 -10.30 -6.05 17.25
CA PRO A 190 -10.25 -7.51 17.25
C PRO A 190 -11.60 -8.18 16.97
N ASP A 191 -12.68 -7.63 17.53
CA ASP A 191 -14.05 -8.11 17.28
C ASP A 191 -14.69 -7.40 16.08
N SER A 192 -14.36 -7.89 14.89
CA SER A 192 -14.93 -7.41 13.62
C SER A 192 -16.32 -7.99 13.30
N GLN A 193 -16.73 -9.07 13.99
CA GLN A 193 -18.00 -9.77 13.71
C GLN A 193 -19.24 -9.04 14.25
N THR A 194 -19.10 -8.29 15.35
CA THR A 194 -20.21 -7.66 16.09
C THR A 194 -20.76 -6.39 15.42
N TYR A 195 -19.95 -5.69 14.61
CA TYR A 195 -20.32 -4.40 13.99
C TYR A 195 -21.12 -4.53 12.68
N SER A 196 -21.47 -5.76 12.29
CA SER A 196 -22.16 -6.03 11.02
C SER A 196 -23.61 -5.56 10.96
N LYS A 197 -24.24 -5.24 12.10
CA LYS A 197 -25.71 -5.13 12.21
C LYS A 197 -26.32 -3.72 12.26
N ILE A 198 -25.58 -2.60 12.38
CA ILE A 198 -26.17 -1.35 12.94
C ILE A 198 -26.12 -0.07 12.07
N HIS A 199 -25.52 0.02 10.87
CA HIS A 199 -25.28 1.35 10.25
C HIS A 199 -25.93 1.62 8.86
N PRO A 200 -26.81 2.64 8.73
CA PRO A 200 -27.31 3.12 7.43
C PRO A 200 -26.20 3.53 6.46
N ARG A 201 -25.09 4.08 6.99
CA ARG A 201 -23.89 4.40 6.21
C ARG A 201 -23.25 3.17 5.55
N ARG A 202 -23.37 1.97 6.13
CA ARG A 202 -22.88 0.73 5.47
C ARG A 202 -23.67 0.41 4.20
N LYS A 203 -24.99 0.63 4.17
CA LYS A 203 -25.79 0.43 2.95
C LYS A 203 -25.34 1.40 1.85
N PHE A 204 -25.08 2.65 2.22
CA PHE A 204 -24.56 3.65 1.29
C PHE A 204 -23.13 3.35 0.82
N TYR A 205 -22.21 2.98 1.72
CA TYR A 205 -20.87 2.53 1.35
C TYR A 205 -20.91 1.30 0.44
N GLY A 206 -21.78 0.33 0.74
CA GLY A 206 -22.01 -0.84 -0.10
C GLY A 206 -22.53 -0.46 -1.49
N TYR A 207 -23.39 0.55 -1.60
CA TYR A 207 -23.82 1.10 -2.89
C TYR A 207 -22.65 1.69 -3.70
N VAL A 208 -21.84 2.56 -3.07
CA VAL A 208 -20.67 3.18 -3.71
C VAL A 208 -19.66 2.13 -4.14
N ILE A 209 -19.25 1.24 -3.22
CA ILE A 209 -18.31 0.15 -3.49
C ILE A 209 -18.84 -0.76 -4.61
N GLY A 210 -20.10 -1.23 -4.52
CA GLY A 210 -20.69 -2.09 -5.54
C GLY A 210 -20.81 -1.43 -6.92
N LYS A 211 -20.93 -0.09 -7.00
CA LYS A 211 -20.84 0.65 -8.28
C LYS A 211 -19.41 0.67 -8.81
N LEU A 212 -18.43 1.00 -7.96
CA LEU A 212 -17.02 1.02 -8.32
C LEU A 212 -16.56 -0.37 -8.82
N GLU A 213 -16.96 -1.44 -8.14
CA GLU A 213 -16.64 -2.82 -8.50
C GLU A 213 -17.23 -3.28 -9.83
N ARG A 214 -18.41 -2.77 -10.20
CA ARG A 214 -19.03 -3.04 -11.51
C ARG A 214 -18.36 -2.30 -12.66
N LYS A 215 -17.78 -1.14 -12.39
CA LYS A 215 -17.13 -0.29 -13.41
C LYS A 215 -15.66 -0.64 -13.58
N ALA A 216 -15.03 -1.19 -12.55
CA ALA A 216 -13.70 -1.74 -12.65
C ALA A 216 -13.67 -2.95 -13.60
N ASN A 217 -12.72 -2.93 -14.52
CA ASN A 217 -12.54 -3.96 -15.54
C ASN A 217 -13.76 -4.21 -16.45
N ARG A 218 -14.41 -3.14 -16.92
CA ARG A 218 -14.94 -3.16 -18.30
C ARG A 218 -13.75 -3.02 -19.24
N LYS A 219 -13.20 -4.16 -19.68
CA LYS A 219 -12.16 -4.36 -20.71
C LYS A 219 -11.35 -3.09 -21.04
N LEU A 220 -10.18 -2.96 -20.41
CA LEU A 220 -9.06 -2.32 -21.08
C LEU A 220 -8.54 -3.36 -22.10
N TYR A 221 -9.12 -3.27 -23.29
CA TYR A 221 -8.81 -3.93 -24.57
C TYR A 221 -8.18 -5.33 -24.52
#